data_AF-A0A5A7UFT2-F1
#
_entry.id   AF-A0A5A7UFT2-F1
#
_cell.length_a   1.000
_cell.length_b   1.000
_cell.length_c   1.000
_cell.angle_alpha   90.00
_cell.angle_beta   90.00
_cell.angle_gamma   90.00
#
_symmetry.space_group_name_H-M   'P 1'
#
loop_
_entity.id
_entity.type
_entity.pdbx_description
1 polymer ?
#
loop_
_entity_poly.entity_id
_entity_poly.type
_entity_poly.pdbx_seq_one_letter_code
_entity_poly.pdbx_strand_id
1 'polypeptide(L)'
;MHIEKNVLMNIIGTLLDIPWKSKDGLSARLDLVEMNIRPELAPVSDGSRTYIPAACYTLSREEKVSICRTLSDLKAPEGYSSNFRSLVSLENLTLSGLKSHDCHVLMQQLLPIAIRGNLPNNVRVAITRLCSFFNAICSKTL
;
A
#
# COMPACT_ATOMS: atom_id res chain seq x y z
N MET A 1 5.65 -4.29 16.32
CA MET A 1 6.67 -4.01 15.28
C MET A 1 6.67 -4.98 14.10
N HIS A 2 6.88 -6.30 14.25
CA HIS A 2 6.99 -7.19 13.08
C HIS A 2 5.67 -7.36 12.29
N ILE A 3 4.54 -7.50 12.97
CA ILE A 3 3.22 -7.63 12.34
C ILE A 3 2.88 -6.35 11.54
N GLU A 4 3.01 -5.19 12.19
CA GLU A 4 2.76 -3.88 11.57
C GLU A 4 3.62 -3.66 10.32
N LYS A 5 4.93 -3.97 10.42
CA LYS A 5 5.83 -3.94 9.26
C LYS A 5 5.31 -4.83 8.13
N ASN A 6 4.93 -6.08 8.42
CA ASN A 6 4.45 -7.00 7.40
C ASN A 6 3.15 -6.52 6.75
N VAL A 7 2.20 -6.03 7.56
CA VAL A 7 0.92 -5.49 7.07
C VAL A 7 1.15 -4.27 6.17
N LEU A 8 1.96 -3.31 6.62
CA LEU A 8 2.28 -2.12 5.85
C LEU A 8 2.97 -2.47 4.53
N MET A 9 3.97 -3.34 4.56
CA MET A 9 4.72 -3.72 3.36
C MET A 9 3.82 -4.44 2.35
N ASN A 10 2.84 -5.23 2.80
CA ASN A 10 1.85 -5.85 1.93
C ASN A 10 0.90 -4.81 1.30
N ILE A 11 0.45 -3.81 2.07
CA ILE A 11 -0.40 -2.72 1.56
C ILE A 11 0.35 -1.91 0.51
N ILE A 12 1.56 -1.44 0.82
CA ILE A 12 2.39 -0.68 -0.12
C ILE A 12 2.74 -1.52 -1.35
N GLY A 13 3.12 -2.78 -1.15
CA GLY A 13 3.42 -3.71 -2.24
C GLY A 13 2.26 -3.89 -3.21
N THR A 14 1.03 -3.92 -2.68
CA THR A 14 -0.20 -4.05 -3.47
C THR A 14 -0.58 -2.74 -4.16
N LEU A 15 -0.55 -1.60 -3.44
CA LEU A 15 -0.92 -0.29 -3.99
C LEU A 15 0.04 0.17 -5.11
N LEU A 16 1.34 -0.01 -4.90
CA LEU A 16 2.35 0.38 -5.87
C LEU A 16 2.57 -0.70 -6.95
N ASP A 17 1.94 -1.86 -6.82
CA ASP A 17 2.11 -3.02 -7.71
C ASP A 17 3.58 -3.43 -7.85
N ILE A 18 4.24 -3.61 -6.70
CA ILE A 18 5.65 -3.97 -6.68
C ILE A 18 5.78 -5.46 -6.99
N PRO A 19 6.57 -5.85 -8.00
CA PRO A 19 6.78 -7.25 -8.34
C PRO A 19 7.15 -8.09 -7.12
N TRP A 20 6.52 -9.26 -6.99
CA TRP A 20 6.72 -10.22 -5.89
C TRP A 20 6.27 -9.76 -4.49
N LYS A 21 5.76 -8.53 -4.34
CA LYS A 21 5.26 -7.99 -3.06
C LYS A 21 3.77 -7.70 -3.07
N SER A 22 3.15 -7.52 -4.24
CA SER A 22 1.70 -7.40 -4.34
C SER A 22 1.01 -8.63 -3.77
N LYS A 23 -0.04 -8.42 -2.98
CA LYS A 23 -0.94 -9.46 -2.50
C LYS A 23 -2.16 -9.66 -3.40
N ASP A 24 -2.26 -8.85 -4.45
CA ASP A 24 -3.26 -8.99 -5.49
C ASP A 24 -2.59 -9.55 -6.75
N GLY A 25 -2.77 -10.85 -6.99
CA GLY A 25 -2.19 -11.57 -8.12
C GLY A 25 -3.11 -12.67 -8.61
N LEU A 26 -2.69 -13.44 -9.61
CA LEU A 26 -3.55 -14.43 -10.27
C LEU A 26 -4.17 -15.41 -9.27
N SER A 27 -3.39 -15.97 -8.35
CA SER A 27 -3.88 -16.89 -7.32
C SER A 27 -4.98 -16.25 -6.46
N ALA A 28 -4.75 -15.04 -5.94
CA ALA A 28 -5.75 -14.33 -5.14
C ALA A 28 -7.04 -14.09 -5.93
N ARG A 29 -6.95 -13.82 -7.24
CA ARG A 29 -8.13 -13.64 -8.10
C ARG A 29 -8.87 -14.94 -8.39
N LEU A 30 -8.16 -16.07 -8.49
CA LEU A 30 -8.78 -17.39 -8.60
C LEU A 30 -9.49 -17.79 -7.29
N ASP A 31 -8.88 -17.48 -6.13
CA ASP A 31 -9.50 -17.71 -4.83
C ASP A 31 -10.83 -16.95 -4.69
N LEU A 32 -10.92 -15.70 -5.18
CA LEU A 32 -12.18 -14.94 -5.20
C LEU A 32 -13.27 -15.64 -6.01
N VAL A 33 -12.90 -16.24 -7.15
CA VAL A 33 -13.83 -17.00 -8.02
C VAL A 33 -14.29 -18.28 -7.31
N GLU A 34 -13.38 -19.02 -6.69
CA GLU A 34 -13.69 -20.23 -5.92
C GLU A 34 -14.64 -19.91 -4.75
N MET A 35 -14.44 -18.77 -4.08
CA MET A 35 -15.29 -18.28 -3.00
C MET A 35 -16.61 -17.65 -3.50
N ASN A 36 -16.82 -17.56 -4.81
CA ASN A 36 -18.00 -16.95 -5.44
C ASN A 36 -18.25 -15.49 -4.99
N ILE A 37 -17.18 -14.71 -4.84
CA ILE A 37 -17.23 -13.30 -4.46
C ILE A 37 -16.51 -12.44 -5.50
N ARG A 38 -17.01 -11.21 -5.70
CA ARG A 38 -16.40 -10.21 -6.60
C ARG A 38 -16.14 -10.75 -8.02
N PRO A 39 -17.15 -11.31 -8.70
CA PRO A 39 -16.99 -11.88 -10.04
C PRO A 39 -16.46 -10.86 -11.06
N GLU A 40 -16.66 -9.56 -10.83
CA GLU A 40 -16.10 -8.48 -11.65
C GLU A 40 -14.56 -8.43 -11.67
N LEU A 41 -13.91 -9.10 -10.71
CA LEU A 41 -12.45 -9.16 -10.56
C LEU A 41 -11.85 -10.47 -11.10
N ALA A 42 -12.67 -11.37 -11.65
CA ALA A 42 -12.23 -12.66 -12.16
C ALA A 42 -11.21 -12.52 -13.29
N PRO A 43 -10.14 -13.34 -13.34
CA PRO A 43 -9.22 -13.34 -14.47
C PRO A 43 -9.94 -13.70 -15.77
N VAL A 44 -9.67 -12.95 -16.84
CA VAL A 44 -10.24 -13.19 -18.16
C VAL A 44 -9.16 -13.83 -19.03
N SER A 45 -9.48 -14.96 -19.65
CA SER A 45 -8.59 -15.64 -20.60
C SER A 45 -9.11 -15.47 -22.02
N ASP A 46 -8.31 -14.84 -22.88
CA ASP A 46 -8.60 -14.70 -24.33
C ASP A 46 -7.77 -15.71 -25.16
N GLY A 47 -7.74 -16.96 -24.68
CA GLY A 47 -7.01 -18.07 -25.30
C GLY A 47 -5.49 -18.04 -25.08
N SER A 48 -4.80 -16.97 -25.47
CA SER A 48 -3.32 -16.86 -25.39
C SER A 48 -2.80 -16.08 -24.19
N ARG A 49 -3.64 -15.24 -23.58
CA ARG A 49 -3.25 -14.36 -22.48
C ARG A 49 -4.32 -14.33 -21.40
N THR A 50 -3.87 -14.38 -20.16
CA THR A 50 -4.70 -14.14 -18.98
C THR A 50 -4.55 -12.70 -18.56
N TYR A 51 -5.66 -11.96 -18.53
CA TYR A 51 -5.75 -10.59 -18.06
C TYR A 51 -6.40 -10.56 -16.67
N ILE A 52 -5.81 -9.77 -15.76
CA ILE A 52 -6.37 -9.52 -14.43
C ILE A 52 -7.04 -8.14 -14.44
N PRO A 53 -8.37 -8.04 -14.24
CA PRO A 53 -9.05 -6.76 -14.17
C PRO A 53 -8.53 -5.88 -13.03
N ALA A 54 -8.41 -4.58 -13.30
CA ALA A 54 -8.02 -3.60 -12.29
C ALA A 54 -9.04 -3.59 -11.13
N ALA A 55 -8.55 -3.61 -9.90
CA ALA A 55 -9.39 -3.44 -8.72
C ALA A 55 -9.57 -1.95 -8.39
N CYS A 56 -10.48 -1.64 -7.47
CA CYS A 56 -10.72 -0.27 -7.01
C CYS A 56 -9.53 0.38 -6.28
N TYR A 57 -8.48 -0.38 -5.98
CA TYR A 57 -7.24 0.07 -5.36
C TYR A 57 -6.04 0.01 -6.32
N THR A 58 -6.26 -0.36 -7.59
CA THR A 58 -5.22 -0.30 -8.63
C THR A 58 -4.99 1.15 -9.00
N LEU A 59 -3.77 1.63 -8.78
CA LEU A 59 -3.38 3.01 -9.03
C LEU A 59 -2.84 3.19 -10.45
N SER A 60 -3.14 4.33 -11.06
CA SER A 60 -2.46 4.81 -12.26
C SER A 60 -0.98 5.11 -11.97
N ARG A 61 -0.17 5.25 -13.02
CA ARG A 61 1.24 5.62 -12.86
C ARG A 61 1.38 7.00 -12.20
N GLU A 62 0.52 7.94 -12.57
CA GLU A 62 0.48 9.31 -12.04
C GLU A 62 0.13 9.30 -10.55
N GLU A 63 -0.84 8.49 -10.14
CA GLU A 63 -1.23 8.33 -8.74
C GLU A 63 -0.10 7.69 -7.92
N LYS A 64 0.58 6.66 -8.44
CA LYS A 64 1.77 6.07 -7.80
C LYS A 64 2.90 7.10 -7.64
N VAL A 65 3.18 7.88 -8.69
CA VAL A 65 4.16 8.99 -8.63
C VAL A 65 3.76 10.01 -7.56
N SER A 66 2.48 10.37 -7.49
CA SER A 66 1.98 11.32 -6.48
C SER A 66 2.21 10.80 -5.05
N ILE A 67 1.92 9.52 -4.80
CA ILE A 67 2.17 8.90 -3.49
C ILE A 67 3.66 8.90 -3.16
N CYS A 68 4.50 8.41 -4.08
CA CYS A 68 5.95 8.36 -3.87
C CYS A 68 6.54 9.76 -3.67
N ARG A 69 6.12 10.76 -4.45
CA ARG A 69 6.55 12.15 -4.30
C ARG A 69 6.14 12.72 -2.94
N THR A 70 4.89 12.50 -2.53
CA THR A 70 4.41 12.95 -1.21
C THR A 70 5.27 12.39 -0.08
N LEU A 71 5.66 11.11 -0.16
CA LEU A 71 6.52 10.47 0.83
C LEU A 71 7.97 10.99 0.76
N SER A 72 8.50 11.21 -0.46
CA SER A 72 9.85 11.74 -0.67
C SER A 72 10.02 13.18 -0.17
N ASP A 73 8.99 14.01 -0.32
CA ASP A 73 9.00 15.43 0.05
C ASP A 73 8.70 15.64 1.54
N LEU A 74 8.34 14.58 2.25
CA LEU A 74 8.01 14.63 3.66
C LEU A 74 9.24 14.94 4.52
N LYS A 75 9.16 16.02 5.30
CA LYS A 75 10.19 16.39 6.27
C LYS A 75 9.73 16.02 7.66
N ALA A 76 10.46 15.12 8.29
CA ALA A 76 10.28 14.76 9.69
C ALA A 76 11.28 15.53 10.56
N PRO A 77 10.95 15.82 11.84
CA PRO A 77 11.91 16.34 12.80
C PRO A 77 13.13 15.42 12.94
N GLU A 78 14.26 15.97 13.34
CA GLU A 78 15.46 15.18 13.59
C GLU A 78 15.21 14.12 14.66
N GLY A 79 15.72 12.91 14.44
CA GLY A 79 15.50 11.76 15.32
C GLY A 79 14.10 11.13 15.23
N TYR A 80 13.18 11.70 14.45
CA TYR A 80 11.81 11.17 14.36
C TYR A 80 11.68 9.97 13.43
N SER A 81 12.34 9.98 12.27
CA SER A 81 12.38 8.84 11.35
C SER A 81 13.60 8.93 10.46
N SER A 82 13.86 7.87 9.67
CA SER A 82 14.79 7.99 8.55
C SER A 82 14.26 8.99 7.53
N ASN A 83 15.17 9.54 6.72
CA ASN A 83 14.81 10.46 5.63
C ASN A 83 14.13 9.69 4.49
N PHE A 84 12.81 9.81 4.38
CA PHE A 84 12.00 9.10 3.37
C PHE A 84 12.43 9.41 1.93
N ARG A 85 13.02 10.58 1.67
CA ARG A 85 13.61 10.91 0.36
C ARG A 85 14.63 9.87 -0.12
N SER A 86 15.41 9.30 0.81
CA SER A 86 16.40 8.25 0.50
C SER A 86 15.80 6.84 0.39
N LEU A 87 14.55 6.65 0.83
CA LEU A 87 13.88 5.35 0.90
C LEU A 87 12.88 5.15 -0.25
N VAL A 88 12.57 6.22 -1.00
CA VAL A 88 11.63 6.22 -2.11
C VAL A 88 12.38 6.29 -3.44
N SER A 89 12.06 5.39 -4.36
CA SER A 89 12.49 5.48 -5.76
C SER A 89 11.34 6.00 -6.62
N LEU A 90 11.51 7.19 -7.20
CA LEU A 90 10.53 7.76 -8.16
C LEU A 90 10.62 7.13 -9.55
N GLU A 91 11.76 6.55 -9.90
CA GLU A 91 11.95 5.83 -11.16
C GLU A 91 11.21 4.49 -11.13
N ASN A 92 11.46 3.70 -10.08
CA ASN A 92 10.88 2.36 -9.94
C ASN A 92 9.52 2.36 -9.22
N LEU A 93 9.09 3.50 -8.65
CA LEU A 93 7.87 3.63 -7.86
C LEU A 93 7.81 2.63 -6.70
N THR A 94 8.91 2.52 -5.95
CA THR A 94 9.05 1.57 -4.85
C THR A 94 9.59 2.24 -3.58
N LEU A 95 9.37 1.56 -2.45
CA LEU A 95 10.02 1.86 -1.18
C LEU A 95 10.97 0.73 -0.80
N SER A 96 12.20 1.09 -0.42
CA SER A 96 13.26 0.16 -0.02
C SER A 96 13.98 0.66 1.23
N GLY A 97 14.69 -0.24 1.92
CA GLY A 97 15.50 0.12 3.09
C GLY A 97 14.73 0.52 4.35
N LEU A 98 13.40 0.41 4.38
CA LEU A 98 12.58 0.75 5.56
C LEU A 98 12.94 -0.13 6.76
N LYS A 99 13.36 0.52 7.85
CA LYS A 99 13.51 -0.14 9.15
C LYS A 99 12.13 -0.27 9.80
N SER A 100 12.04 -1.14 10.81
CA SER A 100 10.78 -1.37 11.52
C SER A 100 10.20 -0.09 12.15
N HIS A 101 11.06 0.84 12.58
CA HIS A 101 10.65 2.16 13.07
C HIS A 101 10.05 3.04 11.96
N ASP A 102 10.66 3.06 10.78
CA ASP A 102 10.14 3.83 9.64
C ASP A 102 8.79 3.28 9.18
N CYS A 103 8.62 1.95 9.21
CA CYS A 103 7.33 1.32 8.97
C CYS A 103 6.27 1.77 9.97
N HIS A 104 6.63 1.86 11.25
CA HIS A 104 5.71 2.32 12.30
C HIS A 104 5.22 3.75 12.04
N VAL A 105 6.16 4.67 11.80
CA VAL A 105 5.84 6.07 11.46
C VAL A 105 4.99 6.16 10.19
N LEU A 106 5.37 5.41 9.15
CA LEU A 106 4.64 5.38 7.88
C LEU A 106 3.21 4.87 8.07
N MET A 107 3.01 3.78 8.80
CA MET A 107 1.68 3.19 8.98
C MET A 107 0.78 4.08 9.84
N GLN A 108 1.28 4.63 10.95
CA GLN A 108 0.45 5.37 11.88
C GLN A 108 0.11 6.78 11.42
N GLN A 109 0.98 7.42 10.63
CA GLN A 109 0.87 8.85 10.36
C GLN A 109 0.97 9.21 8.88
N LEU A 110 1.94 8.66 8.15
CA LEU A 110 2.28 9.17 6.82
C LEU A 110 1.45 8.54 5.70
N LEU A 111 1.08 7.26 5.83
CA LEU A 111 0.35 6.54 4.80
C LEU A 111 -1.04 7.16 4.53
N PRO A 112 -1.87 7.50 5.54
CA PRO A 112 -3.14 8.18 5.32
C PRO A 112 -2.99 9.53 4.59
N ILE A 113 -1.88 10.23 4.82
CA ILE A 113 -1.56 11.50 4.15
C ILE A 113 -1.19 11.24 2.69
N ALA A 114 -0.30 10.27 2.43
CA ALA A 114 0.20 9.95 1.09
C ALA A 114 -0.91 9.50 0.14
N ILE A 115 -1.91 8.76 0.64
CA ILE A 115 -3.05 8.29 -0.17
C ILE A 115 -4.19 9.32 -0.30
N ARG A 116 -4.08 10.49 0.35
CA ARG A 116 -5.11 11.53 0.36
C ARG A 116 -5.21 12.20 -1.01
N GLY A 117 -6.06 11.64 -1.87
CA GLY A 117 -6.34 12.17 -3.21
C GLY A 117 -6.19 11.15 -4.34
N ASN A 118 -5.50 10.02 -4.09
CA ASN A 118 -5.14 9.03 -5.12
C ASN A 118 -6.04 7.78 -5.11
N LEU A 119 -6.89 7.61 -4.10
CA LEU A 119 -7.75 6.42 -3.96
C LEU A 119 -9.22 6.80 -3.81
N PRO A 120 -10.14 5.95 -4.29
CA PRO A 120 -11.56 6.06 -3.98
C PRO A 120 -11.83 6.16 -2.48
N ASN A 121 -12.90 6.87 -2.11
CA ASN A 121 -13.18 7.20 -0.71
C ASN A 121 -13.30 5.95 0.18
N ASN A 122 -13.97 4.90 -0.30
CA ASN A 122 -14.12 3.63 0.42
C ASN A 122 -12.76 2.97 0.72
N VAL A 123 -11.85 2.92 -0.25
CA VAL A 123 -10.51 2.33 -0.07
C VAL A 123 -9.68 3.18 0.89
N ARG A 124 -9.72 4.51 0.73
CA ARG A 124 -9.00 5.44 1.60
C ARG A 124 -9.45 5.32 3.06
N VAL A 125 -10.75 5.27 3.29
CA VAL A 125 -11.32 5.11 4.63
C VAL A 125 -10.92 3.77 5.23
N ALA A 126 -10.94 2.68 4.46
CA ALA A 126 -10.52 1.36 4.93
C ALA A 126 -9.04 1.35 5.39
N ILE A 127 -8.13 1.87 4.56
CA ILE A 127 -6.71 1.96 4.90
C ILE A 127 -6.50 2.89 6.10
N THR A 128 -7.15 4.05 6.13
CA THR A 128 -7.03 5.00 7.24
C THR A 128 -7.50 4.39 8.56
N ARG A 129 -8.63 3.66 8.56
CA ARG A 129 -9.12 2.96 9.76
C ARG A 129 -8.15 1.89 10.23
N LEU A 130 -7.52 1.16 9.30
CA LEU A 130 -6.48 0.19 9.64
C LEU A 130 -5.27 0.88 10.28
N CYS A 131 -4.81 1.99 9.71
CA CYS A 131 -3.74 2.81 10.30
C CYS A 131 -4.12 3.29 11.72
N SER A 132 -5.34 3.80 11.91
CA SER A 132 -5.84 4.22 13.23
C SER A 132 -5.93 3.05 14.22
N PHE A 133 -6.34 1.87 13.77
CA PHE A 133 -6.35 0.66 14.60
C PHE A 133 -4.94 0.30 15.08
N PHE A 134 -3.96 0.26 14.18
CA PHE A 134 -2.57 -0.01 14.55
C PHE A 134 -1.98 1.09 15.45
N ASN A 135 -2.39 2.34 15.27
CA ASN A 135 -2.02 3.44 16.16
C ASN A 135 -2.57 3.22 17.58
N ALA A 136 -3.85 2.84 17.71
CA ALA A 136 -4.49 2.61 19.00
C ALA A 136 -3.92 1.41 19.76
N ILE A 137 -3.59 0.29 19.09
CA ILE A 137 -3.04 -0.89 19.78
C ILE A 137 -1.55 -0.73 20.14
N CYS A 138 -0.85 0.20 19.50
CA CYS A 138 0.57 0.48 19.77
C CYS A 138 0.76 1.69 20.71
N SER A 139 -0.31 2.42 21.05
CA SER A 139 -0.20 3.52 22.00
C SER A 139 0.08 2.97 23.39
N LYS A 140 0.95 3.67 24.14
CA LYS A 140 1.32 3.27 25.51
C LYS A 140 0.19 3.47 26.53
N THR A 141 -0.84 4.20 26.16
CA THR A 141 -2.03 4.49 26.95
C THR A 141 -3.24 4.55 26.03
N LEU A 142 -4.33 3.92 26.46
CA LEU A 142 -5.67 4.02 25.86
C LEU A 142 -6.28 5.39 26.12
#